data_AF-A0A351AQR8-F1
#
_entry.id   AF-A0A351AQR8-F1
#
_cell.length_a   1.000
_cell.length_b   1.000
_cell.length_c   1.000
_cell.angle_alpha   90.00
_cell.angle_beta   90.00
_cell.angle_gamma   90.00
#
_symmetry.space_group_name_H-M   'P 1'
#
loop_
_entity.id
_entity.type
_entity.pdbx_description
1 polymer ?
#
loop_
_entity_poly.entity_id
_entity_poly.type
_entity_poly.pdbx_seq_one_letter_code
_entity_poly.pdbx_strand_id
1 'polypeptide(L)'
;MDWVKGRFGVRFVYDSELGKLLDKKCDETSVEGLSLEQALGKLLEGTGIKWEIRGDYVVLTHDTLARKRYTVCGYVTDEATGETLIGAGVTVSELVTGVAAASTGSVTGRDGNASAGNTGTSTNNFGFYSLTLPEGEVELTYSYIGCAAKAKRVSLKKDITLNVSLAPSAEIKSARITARKDAGIRSTYMGAIEVPNELIANTPVVLGEKDVLKTLQMMPGVQGGNEGFSGIYVRGGGADENLMLLDGTSLYNVS
;
A
#
# COMPACT_ATOMS: atom_id res chain seq x y z
N MET A 1 41.91 4.41 -12.90
CA MET A 1 42.31 3.25 -12.06
C MET A 1 42.86 2.09 -12.89
N ASP A 2 42.30 1.76 -14.04
CA ASP A 2 42.79 0.65 -14.88
C ASP A 2 44.22 0.83 -15.39
N TRP A 3 44.65 2.06 -15.64
CA TRP A 3 46.06 2.38 -15.93
C TRP A 3 47.02 1.96 -14.80
N VAL A 4 46.67 2.25 -13.53
CA VAL A 4 47.50 1.89 -12.37
C VAL A 4 47.53 0.37 -12.16
N LYS A 5 46.40 -0.31 -12.37
CA LYS A 5 46.31 -1.78 -12.33
C LYS A 5 47.25 -2.41 -13.37
N GLY A 6 47.19 -1.95 -14.61
CA GLY A 6 47.99 -2.49 -15.71
C GLY A 6 49.50 -2.24 -15.56
N ARG A 7 49.88 -1.06 -15.04
CA ARG A 7 51.30 -0.68 -14.93
C ARG A 7 52.01 -1.29 -13.72
N PHE A 8 51.35 -1.38 -12.57
CA PHE A 8 51.97 -1.81 -11.32
C PHE A 8 51.56 -3.21 -10.86
N GLY A 9 50.65 -3.88 -11.58
CA GLY A 9 50.19 -5.23 -11.22
C GLY A 9 49.39 -5.30 -9.92
N VAL A 10 48.86 -4.16 -9.46
CA VAL A 10 48.15 -4.06 -8.17
C VAL A 10 46.64 -4.27 -8.31
N ARG A 11 46.03 -4.86 -7.28
CA ARG A 11 44.58 -5.03 -7.16
C ARG A 11 44.00 -4.01 -6.19
N PHE A 12 42.95 -3.31 -6.61
CA PHE A 12 42.25 -2.36 -5.75
C PHE A 12 41.13 -3.07 -4.98
N VAL A 13 41.07 -2.83 -3.67
CA VAL A 13 39.99 -3.29 -2.79
C VAL A 13 39.32 -2.06 -2.20
N TYR A 14 38.02 -1.91 -2.40
CA TYR A 14 37.23 -0.78 -1.92
C TYR A 14 35.76 -1.18 -1.76
N ASP A 15 35.04 -0.42 -0.93
CA ASP A 15 33.61 -0.59 -0.75
C ASP A 15 32.83 -0.15 -2.02
N SER A 16 31.72 -0.81 -2.32
CA SER A 16 30.88 -0.49 -3.49
C SER A 16 30.42 0.98 -3.54
N GLU A 17 30.28 1.66 -2.40
CA GLU A 17 29.89 3.07 -2.32
C GLU A 17 30.98 4.02 -2.85
N LEU A 18 32.26 3.63 -2.72
CA LEU A 18 33.40 4.37 -3.29
C LEU A 18 33.43 4.31 -4.81
N GLY A 19 32.80 3.31 -5.43
CA GLY A 19 32.77 3.15 -6.89
C GLY A 19 32.22 4.36 -7.63
N LYS A 20 31.27 5.09 -7.02
CA LYS A 20 30.67 6.31 -7.62
C LYS A 20 31.59 7.54 -7.54
N LEU A 21 32.45 7.60 -6.52
CA LEU A 21 33.42 8.70 -6.34
C LEU A 21 34.66 8.52 -7.23
N LEU A 22 34.94 7.29 -7.63
CA LEU A 22 36.11 6.90 -8.42
C LEU A 22 35.90 7.05 -9.94
N ASP A 23 34.72 7.43 -10.41
CA ASP A 23 34.39 7.64 -11.84
C ASP A 23 34.88 9.00 -12.39
N LYS A 24 35.75 9.69 -11.65
CA LYS A 24 36.39 10.91 -12.13
C LYS A 24 37.46 10.52 -13.17
N LYS A 25 37.22 10.83 -14.45
CA LYS A 25 38.24 10.70 -15.51
C LYS A 25 39.44 11.58 -15.15
N CYS A 26 40.55 10.95 -14.78
CA CYS A 26 41.87 11.59 -14.71
C CYS A 26 42.61 11.34 -16.01
N ASP A 27 43.23 12.39 -16.56
CA ASP A 27 44.06 12.31 -17.76
C ASP A 27 45.34 11.51 -17.47
N GLU A 28 45.55 10.44 -18.24
CA GLU A 28 46.62 9.44 -18.07
C GLU A 28 48.04 10.03 -18.21
N THR A 29 48.16 11.17 -18.90
CA THR A 29 49.43 11.83 -19.25
C THR A 29 50.15 12.48 -18.05
N SER A 30 49.48 12.68 -16.91
CA SER A 30 50.05 13.38 -15.74
C SER A 30 50.80 12.49 -14.73
N VAL A 31 50.84 11.17 -15.00
CA VAL A 31 51.28 10.16 -14.01
C VAL A 31 52.43 9.26 -14.51
N GLU A 32 52.93 9.49 -15.73
CA GLU A 32 54.03 8.70 -16.28
C GLU A 32 55.35 8.97 -15.55
N GLY A 33 56.00 7.90 -15.06
CA GLY A 33 57.33 7.96 -14.42
C GLY A 33 57.32 8.08 -12.89
N LEU A 34 56.15 8.10 -12.25
CA LEU A 34 56.00 8.19 -10.79
C LEU A 34 56.00 6.81 -10.12
N SER A 35 56.41 6.74 -8.84
CA SER A 35 56.20 5.55 -8.02
C SER A 35 54.70 5.33 -7.74
N LEU A 36 54.31 4.11 -7.38
CA LEU A 36 52.90 3.78 -7.08
C LEU A 36 52.29 4.75 -6.05
N GLU A 37 53.04 5.10 -5.00
CA GLU A 37 52.60 6.04 -3.95
C GLU A 37 52.38 7.45 -4.50
N GLN A 38 53.27 7.94 -5.35
CA GLN A 38 53.17 9.26 -5.98
C GLN A 38 52.01 9.31 -6.99
N ALA A 39 51.80 8.21 -7.72
CA ALA A 39 50.66 8.05 -8.63
C ALA A 39 49.33 8.05 -7.88
N LEU A 40 49.22 7.29 -6.78
CA LEU A 40 48.04 7.28 -5.91
C LEU A 40 47.80 8.64 -5.27
N GLY A 41 48.85 9.30 -4.79
CA GLY A 41 48.79 10.63 -4.20
C GLY A 41 48.17 11.65 -5.14
N LYS A 42 48.63 11.72 -6.40
CA LYS A 42 48.05 12.61 -7.42
C LYS A 42 46.64 12.21 -7.85
N LEU A 43 46.38 10.92 -8.01
CA LEU A 43 45.10 10.43 -8.52
C LEU A 43 43.98 10.60 -7.49
N LEU A 44 44.31 10.49 -6.21
CA LEU A 44 43.37 10.61 -5.10
C LEU A 44 43.40 12.00 -4.44
N GLU A 45 44.19 12.95 -4.98
CA GLU A 45 44.27 14.32 -4.49
C GLU A 45 42.89 15.01 -4.57
N GLY A 46 42.44 15.59 -3.46
CA GLY A 46 41.15 16.28 -3.39
C GLY A 46 39.92 15.36 -3.35
N THR A 47 40.07 14.04 -3.36
CA THR A 47 38.95 13.09 -3.26
C THR A 47 38.59 12.72 -1.82
N GLY A 48 39.47 12.99 -0.85
CA GLY A 48 39.27 12.60 0.56
C GLY A 48 39.43 11.10 0.82
N ILE A 49 39.91 10.35 -0.17
CA ILE A 49 40.15 8.90 -0.09
C ILE A 49 41.56 8.68 0.47
N LYS A 50 41.67 7.91 1.54
CA LYS A 50 42.92 7.39 2.10
C LYS A 50 43.24 6.04 1.45
N TRP A 51 44.52 5.69 1.35
CA TRP A 51 44.96 4.42 0.78
C TRP A 51 46.01 3.75 1.65
N GLU A 52 45.98 2.42 1.72
CA GLU A 52 46.98 1.58 2.38
C GLU A 52 47.44 0.49 1.41
N ILE A 53 48.75 0.30 1.29
CA ILE A 53 49.34 -0.73 0.43
C ILE A 53 49.65 -1.95 1.29
N ARG A 54 49.06 -3.10 0.94
CA ARG A 54 49.31 -4.40 1.59
C ARG A 54 49.69 -5.43 0.54
N GLY A 55 50.99 -5.56 0.29
CA GLY A 55 51.51 -6.44 -0.76
C GLY A 55 50.97 -6.03 -2.12
N ASP A 56 50.28 -6.95 -2.80
CA ASP A 56 49.70 -6.71 -4.13
C ASP A 56 48.35 -5.97 -4.11
N TYR A 57 47.84 -5.65 -2.91
CA TYR A 57 46.54 -5.00 -2.74
C TYR A 57 46.70 -3.54 -2.31
N VAL A 58 45.93 -2.66 -2.95
CA VAL A 58 45.74 -1.28 -2.52
C VAL A 58 44.33 -1.17 -1.96
N VAL A 59 44.23 -0.95 -0.65
CA VAL A 59 42.96 -0.76 0.04
C VAL A 59 42.64 0.73 0.04
N LEU A 60 41.49 1.10 -0.52
CA LEU A 60 41.00 2.49 -0.51
C LEU A 60 39.92 2.64 0.55
N THR A 61 40.11 3.63 1.41
CA THR A 61 39.19 3.95 2.50
C THR A 61 38.88 5.43 2.43
N HIS A 62 37.63 5.81 2.18
CA HIS A 62 37.21 7.19 2.44
C HIS A 62 36.79 7.35 3.89
N ASP A 63 37.07 8.53 4.43
CA ASP A 63 36.42 9.03 5.64
C ASP A 63 35.00 9.45 5.24
N THR A 64 34.11 8.48 4.99
CA THR A 64 32.69 8.78 5.17
C THR A 64 32.55 9.18 6.61
N LEU A 65 32.29 10.47 6.86
CA LEU A 65 31.74 10.94 8.12
C LEU A 65 30.76 9.86 8.56
N ALA A 66 31.12 9.07 9.57
CA ALA A 66 30.31 7.97 10.02
C ALA A 66 28.99 8.60 10.43
N ARG A 67 27.99 8.54 9.54
CA ARG A 67 26.69 9.16 9.79
C ARG A 67 26.17 8.43 11.00
N LYS A 68 26.17 9.09 12.15
CA LYS A 68 25.67 8.50 13.38
C LYS A 68 24.27 8.00 13.08
N ARG A 69 24.01 6.74 13.38
CA ARG A 69 22.70 6.15 13.16
C ARG A 69 21.97 6.12 14.48
N TYR A 70 20.71 6.49 14.45
CA TYR A 70 19.83 6.48 15.59
C TYR A 70 18.63 5.59 15.27
N THR A 71 18.11 4.95 16.30
CA THR A 71 16.98 4.04 16.19
C THR A 71 15.71 4.73 16.68
N VAL A 72 14.66 4.68 15.87
CA VAL A 72 13.31 5.06 16.26
C VAL A 72 12.51 3.78 16.46
N CYS A 73 11.90 3.64 17.62
CA CYS A 73 11.07 2.49 17.95
C CYS A 73 9.80 2.91 18.69
N GLY A 74 8.82 2.03 18.75
CA GLY A 74 7.60 2.29 19.50
C GLY A 74 6.47 1.38 19.10
N TYR A 75 5.27 1.70 19.59
CA TYR A 75 4.05 0.97 19.29
C TYR A 75 3.12 1.81 18.41
N VAL A 76 2.49 1.14 17.45
CA VAL A 76 1.38 1.72 16.69
C VAL A 76 0.08 1.17 17.23
N THR A 77 -0.84 2.04 17.63
CA THR A 77 -2.15 1.66 18.18
C THR A 77 -3.29 2.34 17.45
N ASP A 78 -4.47 1.76 17.51
CA ASP A 78 -5.71 2.42 17.11
C ASP A 78 -6.08 3.49 18.15
N GLU A 79 -6.48 4.68 17.71
CA GLU A 79 -6.87 5.78 18.60
C GLU A 79 -8.26 5.58 19.23
N ALA A 80 -9.16 4.87 18.56
CA ALA A 80 -10.51 4.61 19.03
C ALA A 80 -10.58 3.42 20.00
N THR A 81 -9.86 2.32 19.71
CA THR A 81 -9.88 1.11 20.55
C THR A 81 -8.71 1.00 21.51
N GLY A 82 -7.58 1.68 21.23
CA GLY A 82 -6.34 1.52 21.98
C GLY A 82 -5.58 0.22 21.68
N GLU A 83 -6.07 -0.60 20.73
CA GLU A 83 -5.46 -1.87 20.37
C GLU A 83 -4.17 -1.68 19.58
N THR A 84 -3.22 -2.61 19.74
CA THR A 84 -1.97 -2.62 18.96
C THR A 84 -2.23 -3.03 17.52
N LEU A 85 -1.76 -2.22 16.57
CA LEU A 85 -1.94 -2.49 15.14
C LEU A 85 -0.80 -3.35 14.61
N ILE A 86 -1.13 -4.59 14.23
CA ILE A 86 -0.20 -5.59 13.69
C ILE A 86 -0.07 -5.42 12.18
N GLY A 87 1.16 -5.30 11.66
CA GLY A 87 1.40 -5.08 10.23
C GLY A 87 1.16 -3.64 9.76
N ALA A 88 1.12 -2.66 10.67
CA ALA A 88 1.11 -1.25 10.32
C ALA A 88 2.43 -0.87 9.63
N GLY A 89 2.31 -0.15 8.50
CA GLY A 89 3.44 0.29 7.70
C GLY A 89 4.01 1.59 8.25
N VAL A 90 5.33 1.61 8.44
CA VAL A 90 6.11 2.79 8.83
C VAL A 90 7.10 3.08 7.70
N THR A 91 6.86 4.15 6.96
CA THR A 91 7.69 4.54 5.82
C THR A 91 8.36 5.89 6.06
N VAL A 92 9.56 6.05 5.55
CA VAL A 92 10.32 7.31 5.59
C VAL A 92 10.14 8.02 4.27
N SER A 93 9.53 9.20 4.30
CA SER A 93 9.48 10.11 3.16
C SER A 93 10.73 11.00 3.23
N GLU A 94 11.63 10.91 2.24
CA GLU A 94 12.93 11.60 2.29
C GLU A 94 12.79 13.12 2.48
N LEU A 95 13.59 13.66 3.42
CA LEU A 95 14.29 14.92 3.17
C LEU A 95 15.78 14.73 3.49
N VAL A 96 16.61 15.08 2.50
CA VAL A 96 18.08 15.27 2.53
C VAL A 96 18.96 14.00 2.54
N THR A 97 19.23 13.51 1.33
CA THR A 97 20.42 12.78 0.87
C THR A 97 20.72 11.40 1.46
N GLY A 98 20.31 10.36 0.73
CA GLY A 98 21.07 9.10 0.64
C GLY A 98 20.93 8.22 1.88
N VAL A 99 19.69 7.95 2.29
CA VAL A 99 19.39 7.11 3.44
C VAL A 99 19.14 5.67 2.98
N ALA A 100 20.16 4.82 3.06
CA ALA A 100 19.95 3.37 3.09
C ALA A 100 19.70 2.96 4.55
N ALA A 101 18.46 2.65 4.92
CA ALA A 101 18.20 2.01 6.21
C ALA A 101 18.49 0.51 6.13
N ALA A 102 19.06 -0.03 7.19
CA ALA A 102 19.02 -1.46 7.43
C ALA A 102 17.64 -1.78 7.99
N SER A 103 16.71 -2.25 7.14
CA SER A 103 15.44 -2.78 7.62
C SER A 103 15.65 -4.20 8.15
N THR A 104 15.29 -4.45 9.41
CA THR A 104 15.21 -5.81 9.99
C THR A 104 13.93 -6.54 9.51
N GLY A 105 13.52 -6.28 8.27
CA GLY A 105 12.28 -6.74 7.68
C GLY A 105 12.37 -6.57 6.18
N SER A 106 13.10 -7.50 5.55
CA SER A 106 13.23 -7.57 4.09
C SER A 106 11.88 -7.98 3.50
N VAL A 107 11.12 -7.02 2.98
CA VAL A 107 10.21 -7.30 1.85
C VAL A 107 11.04 -7.11 0.60
N THR A 108 11.85 -8.13 0.28
CA THR A 108 12.42 -8.29 -1.05
C THR A 108 11.30 -8.76 -1.97
N GLY A 109 10.89 -7.89 -2.90
CA GLY A 109 10.07 -8.28 -4.03
C GLY A 109 10.72 -9.45 -4.77
N ARG A 110 9.90 -10.34 -5.30
CA ARG A 110 10.28 -11.63 -5.92
C ARG A 110 11.09 -11.49 -7.22
N ASP A 111 11.42 -10.27 -7.61
CA ASP A 111 11.92 -9.85 -8.92
C ASP A 111 13.28 -9.15 -8.88
N GLY A 112 13.99 -9.15 -7.74
CA GLY A 112 15.43 -8.85 -7.70
C GLY A 112 15.85 -7.44 -8.12
N ASN A 113 14.89 -6.53 -8.32
CA ASN A 113 15.16 -5.13 -8.63
C ASN A 113 15.00 -4.30 -7.35
N ALA A 114 16.12 -3.87 -6.76
CA ALA A 114 16.13 -2.88 -5.70
C ALA A 114 15.72 -1.53 -6.28
N SER A 115 14.40 -1.36 -6.52
CA SER A 115 13.80 -0.05 -6.74
C SER A 115 14.27 0.87 -5.63
N ALA A 116 14.75 2.07 -5.96
CA ALA A 116 15.18 3.10 -5.02
C ALA A 116 14.26 3.08 -3.79
N GLY A 117 14.75 2.42 -2.74
CA GLY A 117 13.89 1.74 -1.79
C GLY A 117 13.23 2.75 -0.91
N ASN A 118 11.90 2.84 -0.98
CA ASN A 118 11.14 3.56 0.02
C ASN A 118 11.49 2.92 1.37
N THR A 119 12.28 3.63 2.16
CA THR A 119 12.88 3.10 3.37
C THR A 119 11.79 2.95 4.40
N GLY A 120 11.57 1.75 4.93
CA GLY A 120 10.48 1.51 5.86
C GLY A 120 10.56 0.17 6.57
N THR A 121 9.66 0.00 7.53
CA THR A 121 9.46 -1.23 8.30
C THR A 121 7.97 -1.42 8.57
N SER A 122 7.58 -2.61 9.01
CA SER A 122 6.22 -2.89 9.48
C SER A 122 6.23 -3.25 10.96
N THR A 123 5.11 -3.07 11.65
CA THR A 123 4.99 -3.54 13.03
C THR A 123 4.97 -5.06 13.11
N ASN A 124 5.50 -5.62 14.20
CA ASN A 124 5.46 -7.05 14.50
C ASN A 124 4.08 -7.50 15.02
N ASN A 125 3.97 -8.77 15.43
CA ASN A 125 2.76 -9.38 16.01
C ASN A 125 2.28 -8.75 17.33
N PHE A 126 3.02 -7.80 17.89
CA PHE A 126 2.68 -7.06 19.11
C PHE A 126 2.50 -5.56 18.83
N GLY A 127 2.45 -5.14 17.56
CA GLY A 127 2.32 -3.74 17.17
C GLY A 127 3.58 -2.88 17.38
N PHE A 128 4.72 -3.50 17.68
CA PHE A 128 6.00 -2.82 17.87
C PHE A 128 6.75 -2.67 16.55
N TYR A 129 7.33 -1.49 16.31
CA TYR A 129 8.23 -1.21 15.19
C TYR A 129 9.59 -0.73 15.68
N SER A 130 10.62 -0.96 14.87
CA SER A 130 11.98 -0.46 15.08
C SER A 130 12.63 -0.16 13.73
N LEU A 131 13.19 1.04 13.58
CA LEU A 131 13.81 1.51 12.35
C LEU A 131 15.07 2.32 12.67
N THR A 132 16.21 1.91 12.11
CA THR A 132 17.50 2.58 12.30
C THR A 132 17.83 3.45 11.10
N LEU A 133 17.98 4.75 11.35
CA LEU A 133 18.15 5.79 10.33
C LEU A 133 19.39 6.64 10.66
N PRO A 134 20.07 7.22 9.64
CA PRO A 134 21.16 8.16 9.86
C PRO A 134 20.64 9.44 10.52
N GLU A 135 21.53 10.14 11.22
CA GLU A 135 21.32 11.45 11.81
C GLU A 135 20.80 12.44 10.76
N GLY A 136 19.71 13.14 11.10
CA GLY A 136 19.04 14.06 10.20
C GLY A 136 17.58 14.31 10.57
N GLU A 137 16.95 15.21 9.83
CA GLU A 137 15.49 15.41 9.89
C GLU A 137 14.81 14.43 8.96
N VAL A 138 13.89 13.63 9.49
CA VAL A 138 13.13 12.64 8.70
C VAL A 138 11.64 12.81 8.94
N GLU A 139 10.83 12.51 7.93
CA GLU A 139 9.37 12.44 8.06
C GLU A 139 8.92 10.98 8.03
N LEU A 140 8.42 10.49 9.17
CA LEU A 140 7.90 9.15 9.33
C LEU A 140 6.39 9.17 9.07
N THR A 141 5.95 8.35 8.13
CA THR A 141 4.54 8.15 7.80
C THR A 141 4.08 6.79 8.32
N TYR A 142 3.04 6.79 9.14
CA TYR A 142 2.42 5.63 9.72
C TYR A 142 1.10 5.37 8.99
N SER A 143 0.89 4.13 8.53
CA SER A 143 -0.29 3.75 7.76
C SER A 143 -0.80 2.37 8.17
N TYR A 144 -2.11 2.22 8.21
CA TYR A 144 -2.79 0.95 8.49
C TYR A 144 -4.14 0.92 7.78
N ILE A 145 -4.59 -0.27 7.39
CA ILE A 145 -5.86 -0.44 6.65
C ILE A 145 -7.02 0.03 7.54
N GLY A 146 -7.86 0.91 7.00
CA GLY A 146 -9.00 1.47 7.74
C GLY A 146 -8.66 2.64 8.66
N CYS A 147 -7.39 3.03 8.78
CA CYS A 147 -6.95 4.19 9.56
C CYS A 147 -6.48 5.33 8.66
N ALA A 148 -6.59 6.57 9.14
CA ALA A 148 -6.01 7.73 8.50
C ALA A 148 -4.47 7.71 8.67
N ALA A 149 -3.73 7.87 7.56
CA ALA A 149 -2.28 7.93 7.62
C ALA A 149 -1.82 9.16 8.42
N LYS A 150 -0.78 8.99 9.23
CA LYS A 150 -0.24 10.05 10.10
C LYS A 150 1.22 10.27 9.80
N ALA A 151 1.58 11.49 9.43
CA ALA A 151 2.97 11.89 9.20
C ALA A 151 3.54 12.62 10.43
N LYS A 152 4.78 12.30 10.80
CA LYS A 152 5.49 12.92 11.92
C LYS A 152 6.93 13.23 11.54
N ARG A 153 7.31 14.51 11.64
CA ARG A 153 8.70 14.95 11.49
C ARG A 153 9.47 14.72 12.78
N VAL A 154 10.65 14.14 12.66
CA VAL A 154 11.50 13.73 13.77
C VAL A 154 12.96 14.08 13.46
N SER A 155 13.59 14.77 14.42
CA SER A 155 15.02 15.10 14.39
C SER A 155 15.82 13.99 15.06
N LEU A 156 16.56 13.22 14.27
CA LEU A 156 17.36 12.08 14.74
C LEU A 156 18.72 12.56 15.24
N LYS A 157 18.79 12.94 16.52
CA LYS A 157 20.05 13.27 17.21
C LYS A 157 20.42 12.27 18.32
N LYS A 158 19.50 11.36 18.64
CA LYS A 158 19.59 10.30 19.63
C LYS A 158 18.55 9.24 19.32
N ASP A 159 18.64 8.08 19.97
CA ASP A 159 17.58 7.08 19.91
C ASP A 159 16.29 7.62 20.53
N ILE A 160 15.16 7.31 19.89
CA ILE A 160 13.86 7.91 20.22
C ILE A 160 12.80 6.84 20.28
N THR A 161 12.06 6.81 21.38
CA THR A 161 10.84 6.02 21.47
C THR A 161 9.63 6.90 21.15
N LEU A 162 8.88 6.53 20.11
CA LEU A 162 7.73 7.26 19.62
C LEU A 162 6.54 6.30 19.49
N ASN A 163 5.56 6.43 20.37
CA ASN A 163 4.31 5.71 20.22
C ASN A 163 3.33 6.55 19.39
N VAL A 164 2.62 5.90 18.48
CA VAL A 164 1.72 6.59 17.53
C VAL A 164 0.36 5.94 17.57
N SER A 165 -0.66 6.73 17.91
CA SER A 165 -2.06 6.38 17.68
C SER A 165 -2.51 6.83 16.29
N LEU A 166 -3.17 5.94 15.55
CA LEU A 166 -3.80 6.22 14.27
C LEU A 166 -5.31 6.39 14.45
N ALA A 167 -5.85 7.48 13.94
CA ALA A 167 -7.30 7.69 13.92
C ALA A 167 -7.96 6.76 12.89
N PRO A 168 -9.16 6.24 13.14
CA PRO A 168 -9.94 5.56 12.11
C PRO A 168 -10.17 6.53 10.93
N SER A 169 -10.05 6.02 9.71
CA SER A 169 -10.30 6.82 8.52
C SER A 169 -11.79 7.14 8.44
N ALA A 170 -12.13 8.44 8.41
CA ALA A 170 -13.50 8.89 8.18
C ALA A 170 -13.98 8.62 6.73
N GLU A 171 -13.09 8.13 5.86
CA GLU A 171 -13.31 7.95 4.42
C GLU A 171 -13.86 6.58 4.03
N ILE A 172 -14.21 5.72 4.99
CA ILE A 172 -15.20 4.69 4.66
C ILE A 172 -16.52 5.43 4.51
N LYS A 173 -16.96 5.63 3.26
CA LYS A 173 -18.35 5.96 2.94
C LYS A 173 -19.22 4.89 3.57
N SER A 174 -19.58 5.08 4.83
CA SER A 174 -20.70 4.39 5.44
C SER A 174 -21.88 4.70 4.53
N ALA A 175 -22.47 3.68 3.93
CA ALA A 175 -23.79 3.80 3.34
C ALA A 175 -24.72 4.13 4.52
N ARG A 176 -24.87 5.41 4.82
CA ARG A 176 -25.85 5.90 5.78
C ARG A 176 -27.21 5.59 5.17
N ILE A 177 -27.78 4.45 5.52
CA ILE A 177 -29.19 4.18 5.31
C ILE A 177 -29.92 5.13 6.25
N THR A 178 -30.24 6.31 5.74
CA THR A 178 -31.08 7.27 6.44
C THR A 178 -32.46 6.64 6.54
N ALA A 179 -32.78 6.07 7.70
CA ALA A 179 -34.11 5.59 8.01
C ALA A 179 -35.07 6.80 7.98
N ARG A 180 -35.73 7.00 6.84
CA ARG A 180 -36.90 7.88 6.77
C ARG A 180 -37.96 7.26 7.67
N LYS A 181 -38.38 8.01 8.69
CA LYS A 181 -39.41 7.63 9.67
C LYS A 181 -40.81 7.45 9.04
N ASP A 182 -40.93 7.69 7.73
CA ASP A 182 -42.18 7.58 6.96
C ASP A 182 -42.25 6.31 6.10
N ALA A 183 -41.29 5.40 6.24
CA ALA A 183 -41.29 4.10 5.58
C ALA A 183 -42.23 3.13 6.31
N GLY A 184 -43.54 3.29 6.10
CA GLY A 184 -44.54 2.29 6.48
C GLY A 184 -44.10 0.91 6.00
N ILE A 185 -44.01 -0.05 6.93
CA ILE A 185 -43.83 -1.49 6.71
C ILE A 185 -42.85 -1.81 5.56
N ARG A 186 -41.70 -1.12 5.50
CA ARG A 186 -40.63 -1.48 4.57
C ARG A 186 -39.85 -2.64 5.15
N SER A 187 -40.30 -3.82 4.80
CA SER A 187 -39.73 -5.08 5.22
C SER A 187 -38.27 -5.15 4.71
N THR A 188 -37.30 -5.13 5.62
CA THR A 188 -35.85 -5.27 5.37
C THR A 188 -35.46 -6.71 5.03
N TYR A 189 -36.34 -7.47 4.38
CA TYR A 189 -36.12 -8.87 4.08
C TYR A 189 -35.24 -9.00 2.83
N MET A 190 -34.10 -9.66 2.97
CA MET A 190 -33.31 -10.12 1.83
C MET A 190 -34.21 -10.96 0.91
N GLY A 191 -34.40 -10.51 -0.32
CA GLY A 191 -35.26 -11.18 -1.31
C GLY A 191 -36.62 -10.51 -1.57
N ALA A 192 -36.96 -9.41 -0.88
CA ALA A 192 -38.09 -8.57 -1.26
C ALA A 192 -37.71 -7.63 -2.42
N ILE A 193 -38.56 -7.56 -3.45
CA ILE A 193 -38.42 -6.64 -4.58
C ILE A 193 -39.63 -5.72 -4.58
N GLU A 194 -39.39 -4.41 -4.44
CA GLU A 194 -40.43 -3.38 -4.61
C GLU A 194 -40.48 -3.01 -6.10
N VAL A 195 -41.67 -3.09 -6.71
CA VAL A 195 -41.87 -2.75 -8.12
C VAL A 195 -42.35 -1.29 -8.20
N PRO A 196 -41.49 -0.32 -8.56
CA PRO A 196 -41.93 1.06 -8.69
C PRO A 196 -42.88 1.21 -9.89
N ASN A 197 -43.82 2.15 -9.80
CA ASN A 197 -44.80 2.41 -10.87
C ASN A 197 -44.14 2.73 -12.23
N GLU A 198 -42.96 3.31 -12.22
CA GLU A 198 -42.16 3.59 -13.42
C GLU A 198 -41.74 2.31 -14.16
N LEU A 199 -41.48 1.21 -13.44
CA LEU A 199 -41.13 -0.08 -14.05
C LEU A 199 -42.35 -0.73 -14.72
N ILE A 200 -43.52 -0.62 -14.10
CA ILE A 200 -44.80 -1.05 -14.68
C ILE A 200 -45.10 -0.20 -15.93
N ALA A 201 -44.86 1.10 -15.86
CA ALA A 201 -45.02 2.02 -16.97
C ALA A 201 -44.07 1.75 -18.13
N ASN A 202 -42.87 1.20 -17.90
CA ASN A 202 -41.87 0.97 -18.95
C ASN A 202 -41.83 -0.49 -19.44
N THR A 203 -42.76 -1.33 -18.98
CA THR A 203 -42.85 -2.72 -19.44
C THR A 203 -43.25 -2.77 -20.91
N PRO A 204 -42.47 -3.44 -21.78
CA PRO A 204 -42.79 -3.52 -23.21
C PRO A 204 -44.08 -4.31 -23.42
N VAL A 205 -45.14 -3.61 -23.79
CA VAL A 205 -46.43 -4.20 -24.16
C VAL A 205 -46.44 -4.46 -25.66
N VAL A 206 -46.59 -5.71 -26.07
CA VAL A 206 -46.52 -6.08 -27.49
C VAL A 206 -47.79 -5.65 -28.23
N LEU A 207 -48.95 -5.49 -27.57
CA LEU A 207 -50.21 -4.96 -28.13
C LEU A 207 -51.31 -4.83 -27.03
N GLY A 208 -51.19 -3.88 -26.10
CA GLY A 208 -52.22 -3.71 -25.05
C GLY A 208 -51.89 -2.75 -23.91
N GLU A 209 -52.74 -2.74 -22.88
CA GLU A 209 -52.55 -1.98 -21.64
C GLU A 209 -51.44 -2.59 -20.76
N LYS A 210 -50.85 -1.76 -19.90
CA LYS A 210 -49.77 -2.17 -19.01
C LYS A 210 -50.36 -2.90 -17.81
N ASP A 211 -50.07 -4.20 -17.72
CA ASP A 211 -50.55 -5.07 -16.64
C ASP A 211 -49.45 -5.32 -15.60
N VAL A 212 -49.82 -5.17 -14.33
CA VAL A 212 -48.96 -5.44 -13.17
C VAL A 212 -48.54 -6.91 -13.13
N LEU A 213 -49.45 -7.85 -13.42
CA LEU A 213 -49.15 -9.28 -13.45
C LEU A 213 -48.15 -9.63 -14.55
N LYS A 214 -48.28 -8.99 -15.72
CA LYS A 214 -47.34 -9.18 -16.84
C LYS A 214 -45.96 -8.63 -16.51
N THR A 215 -45.90 -7.50 -15.81
CA THR A 215 -44.64 -6.92 -15.32
C THR A 215 -43.96 -7.88 -14.33
N LEU A 216 -44.72 -8.47 -13.41
CA LEU A 216 -44.20 -9.47 -12.47
C LEU A 216 -43.66 -10.72 -13.17
N GLN A 217 -44.32 -11.21 -14.24
CA GLN A 217 -43.85 -12.35 -15.04
C GLN A 217 -42.51 -12.11 -15.74
N MET A 218 -42.10 -10.86 -15.95
CA MET A 218 -40.80 -10.53 -16.55
C MET A 218 -39.66 -10.51 -15.53
N MET A 219 -39.97 -10.61 -14.24
CA MET A 219 -38.96 -10.61 -13.19
C MET A 219 -38.25 -11.96 -13.10
N PRO A 220 -36.92 -11.96 -12.86
CA PRO A 220 -36.16 -13.20 -12.75
C PRO A 220 -36.66 -14.04 -11.57
N GLY A 221 -36.97 -15.32 -11.85
CA GLY A 221 -37.50 -16.25 -10.85
C GLY A 221 -39.02 -16.24 -10.71
N VAL A 222 -39.73 -15.48 -11.55
CA VAL A 222 -41.18 -15.53 -11.70
C VAL A 222 -41.52 -16.07 -13.08
N GLN A 223 -42.36 -17.10 -13.16
CA GLN A 223 -42.85 -17.67 -14.42
C GLN A 223 -44.36 -17.45 -14.52
N GLY A 224 -44.84 -17.15 -15.72
CA GLY A 224 -46.27 -17.15 -16.03
C GLY A 224 -46.78 -18.56 -16.33
N GLY A 225 -48.09 -18.76 -16.15
CA GLY A 225 -48.76 -19.98 -16.60
C GLY A 225 -48.81 -20.12 -18.12
N ASN A 226 -48.91 -21.37 -18.59
CA ASN A 226 -49.09 -21.70 -20.00
C ASN A 226 -50.46 -21.22 -20.50
N GLU A 227 -50.56 -20.97 -21.82
CA GLU A 227 -51.79 -20.57 -22.49
C GLU A 227 -52.96 -21.50 -22.14
N GLY A 228 -53.95 -20.98 -21.40
CA GLY A 228 -55.13 -21.71 -20.90
C GLY A 228 -55.18 -21.90 -19.38
N PHE A 229 -54.08 -21.73 -18.66
CA PHE A 229 -54.03 -21.75 -17.19
C PHE A 229 -53.37 -20.45 -16.67
N SER A 230 -54.16 -19.54 -16.10
CA SER A 230 -53.63 -18.33 -15.48
C SER A 230 -53.03 -18.67 -14.11
N GLY A 231 -51.77 -18.29 -13.89
CA GLY A 231 -51.05 -18.57 -12.65
C GLY A 231 -49.67 -17.91 -12.65
N ILE A 232 -49.17 -17.59 -11.46
CA ILE A 232 -47.82 -17.08 -11.23
C ILE A 232 -47.04 -18.14 -10.47
N TYR A 233 -45.81 -18.44 -10.89
CA TYR A 233 -44.96 -19.44 -10.24
C TYR A 233 -43.68 -18.75 -9.80
N VAL A 234 -43.43 -18.72 -8.50
CA VAL A 234 -42.24 -18.07 -7.93
C VAL A 234 -41.26 -19.15 -7.48
N ARG A 235 -40.05 -19.15 -8.07
CA ARG A 235 -38.95 -20.08 -7.73
C ARG A 235 -39.34 -21.57 -7.73
N GLY A 236 -40.29 -21.97 -8.57
CA GLY A 236 -40.74 -23.36 -8.70
C GLY A 236 -41.85 -23.79 -7.74
N GLY A 237 -42.42 -22.88 -6.94
CA GLY A 237 -43.63 -23.13 -6.17
C GLY A 237 -44.89 -23.21 -7.04
N GLY A 238 -45.91 -23.93 -6.57
CA GLY A 238 -47.21 -24.07 -7.21
C GLY A 238 -47.99 -22.75 -7.29
N ALA A 239 -48.99 -22.68 -8.17
CA ALA A 239 -49.80 -21.48 -8.32
C ALA A 239 -50.62 -21.13 -7.07
N ASP A 240 -51.00 -22.15 -6.30
CA ASP A 240 -51.74 -22.11 -5.04
C ASP A 240 -50.85 -21.86 -3.80
N GLU A 241 -49.53 -21.88 -3.97
CA GLU A 241 -48.56 -21.64 -2.89
C GLU A 241 -48.15 -20.15 -2.79
N ASN A 242 -48.70 -19.28 -3.64
CA ASN A 242 -48.43 -17.84 -3.58
C ASN A 242 -49.48 -17.12 -2.75
N LEU A 243 -49.02 -16.36 -1.74
CA LEU A 243 -49.88 -15.43 -1.00
C LEU A 243 -49.95 -14.09 -1.73
N MET A 244 -51.13 -13.73 -2.21
CA MET A 244 -51.39 -12.43 -2.83
C MET A 244 -52.23 -11.58 -1.90
N LEU A 245 -51.75 -10.36 -1.62
CA LEU A 245 -52.42 -9.42 -0.73
C LEU A 245 -52.75 -8.13 -1.50
N LEU A 246 -53.98 -7.67 -1.38
CA LEU A 246 -54.40 -6.34 -1.79
C LEU A 246 -54.83 -5.56 -0.55
N ASP A 247 -54.14 -4.47 -0.24
CA ASP A 247 -54.34 -3.67 0.98
C ASP A 247 -54.40 -4.53 2.27
N GLY A 248 -53.57 -5.57 2.33
CA GLY A 248 -53.49 -6.50 3.46
C GLY A 248 -54.54 -7.62 3.47
N THR A 249 -55.42 -7.69 2.47
CA THR A 249 -56.45 -8.74 2.35
C THR A 249 -56.01 -9.83 1.38
N SER A 250 -56.17 -11.10 1.76
CA SER A 250 -55.82 -12.24 0.91
C SER A 250 -56.73 -12.36 -0.31
N LEU A 251 -56.11 -12.42 -1.50
CA LEU A 251 -56.79 -12.74 -2.76
C LEU A 251 -56.50 -14.18 -3.15
N TYR A 252 -57.56 -14.90 -3.56
CA TYR A 252 -57.47 -16.25 -4.08
C TYR A 252 -57.86 -16.22 -5.57
N ASN A 253 -57.07 -16.87 -6.42
CA ASN A 253 -57.30 -16.97 -7.87
C ASN A 253 -57.33 -15.61 -8.61
N VAL A 254 -56.17 -14.97 -8.74
CA VAL A 254 -56.01 -13.84 -9.66
C VAL A 254 -55.75 -14.38 -11.07
N SER A 255 -56.75 -14.30 -11.93
CA SER A 255 -56.69 -14.79 -13.31
C SER A 255 -56.48 -13.67 -14.31
#